data_AF-A0A292RVZ8-F1
#
_entry.id   AF-A0A292RVZ8-F1
#
_cell.length_a   1.000
_cell.length_b   1.000
_cell.length_c   1.000
_cell.angle_alpha   90.00
_cell.angle_beta   90.00
_cell.angle_gamma   90.00
#
_symmetry.space_group_name_H-M   'P 1'
#
loop_
_entity.id
_entity.type
_entity.pdbx_description
1 polymer ?
#
loop_
_entity_poly.entity_id
_entity_poly.type
_entity_poly.pdbx_seq_one_letter_code
_entity_poly.pdbx_strand_id
1 'polypeptide(L)'
;MQEDWLDNTSLAEIAHVIDVKIDEIKSKYIEDDLGLGYQAGDGIDDLISDLEQHPEVGIPLYGPLINTVTRGARLRKFYLRSAATGTGKTRSMIADACNFACNEIYHDQFGWIKNGTSQPTLFIATEQDKGEVQTMMLAFLSDVNEEHILNGQYFDGEKDRVLKAAEIIKRSPIWIEELPDFSLQDVENKIKKNIR
;
A
#
# COMPACT_ATOMS: atom_id res chain seq x y z
N MET A 1 -9.25 24.11 53.78
CA MET A 1 -8.46 23.99 52.53
C MET A 1 -9.24 24.43 51.28
N GLN A 2 -10.47 23.95 51.05
CA GLN A 2 -11.30 24.44 49.93
C GLN A 2 -12.04 25.76 50.26
N GLU A 3 -12.56 25.89 51.49
CA GLU A 3 -13.14 27.16 52.00
C GLU A 3 -12.08 28.26 52.09
N ASP A 4 -10.92 27.98 52.70
CA ASP A 4 -9.81 28.95 52.76
C ASP A 4 -9.35 29.43 51.38
N TRP A 5 -9.45 28.58 50.35
CA TRP A 5 -9.10 28.97 48.99
C TRP A 5 -10.16 29.91 48.39
N LEU A 6 -11.44 29.60 48.56
CA LEU A 6 -12.53 30.46 48.09
C LEU A 6 -12.54 31.82 48.79
N ASP A 7 -12.27 31.85 50.09
CA ASP A 7 -12.28 33.08 50.88
C ASP A 7 -11.10 34.02 50.57
N ASN A 8 -10.02 33.49 50.00
CA ASN A 8 -8.79 34.25 49.69
C ASN A 8 -8.53 34.42 48.18
N THR A 9 -9.38 33.91 47.30
CA THR A 9 -9.20 34.00 45.84
C THR A 9 -10.15 35.03 45.24
N SER A 10 -9.65 35.85 44.31
CA SER A 10 -10.49 36.84 43.63
C SER A 10 -11.54 36.16 42.74
N LEU A 11 -12.70 36.81 42.54
CA LEU A 11 -13.73 36.30 41.64
C LEU A 11 -13.22 36.10 40.19
N ALA A 12 -12.26 36.92 39.76
CA ALA A 12 -11.63 36.81 38.45
C ALA A 12 -10.76 35.54 38.32
N GLU A 13 -9.99 35.21 39.35
CA GLU A 13 -9.21 33.96 39.39
C GLU A 13 -10.09 32.73 39.49
N ILE A 14 -11.19 32.79 40.25
CA ILE A 14 -12.16 31.69 40.31
C ILE A 14 -12.75 31.43 38.91
N ALA A 15 -13.14 32.49 38.19
CA ALA A 15 -13.64 32.36 36.81
C ALA A 15 -12.58 31.78 35.88
N HIS A 16 -11.33 32.28 35.95
CA HIS A 16 -10.23 31.78 35.13
C HIS A 16 -9.93 30.29 35.36
N VAL A 17 -9.94 29.83 36.63
CA VAL A 17 -9.73 28.41 36.96
C VAL A 17 -10.85 27.52 36.40
N ILE A 18 -12.09 28.02 36.38
CA ILE A 18 -13.21 27.30 35.78
C ILE A 18 -13.05 27.24 34.25
N ASP A 19 -12.67 28.35 33.61
CA ASP A 19 -12.42 28.40 32.17
C ASP A 19 -11.31 27.42 31.77
N VAL A 20 -10.18 27.41 32.49
CA VAL A 20 -9.09 26.46 32.27
C VAL A 20 -9.58 25.01 32.37
N LYS A 21 -10.38 24.67 33.40
CA LYS A 21 -10.94 23.31 33.54
C LYS A 21 -11.89 22.94 32.40
N ILE A 22 -12.71 23.88 31.95
CA ILE A 22 -13.62 23.68 30.83
C ILE A 22 -12.80 23.46 29.55
N ASP A 23 -11.73 24.23 29.33
CA ASP A 23 -10.87 24.11 28.16
C ASP A 23 -10.05 22.81 28.19
N GLU A 24 -9.56 22.36 29.35
CA GLU A 24 -8.93 21.05 29.50
C GLU A 24 -9.88 19.89 29.16
N ILE A 25 -11.14 19.97 29.60
CA ILE A 25 -12.17 18.98 29.25
C ILE A 25 -12.45 19.02 27.75
N LYS A 26 -12.58 20.22 27.15
CA LYS A 26 -12.76 20.36 25.71
C LYS A 26 -11.59 19.77 24.94
N SER A 27 -10.35 20.13 25.25
CA SER A 27 -9.16 19.55 24.61
C SER A 27 -9.14 18.03 24.75
N LYS A 28 -9.33 17.50 25.97
CA LYS A 28 -9.25 16.06 26.22
C LYS A 28 -10.29 15.23 25.48
N TYR A 29 -11.51 15.75 25.26
CA TYR A 29 -12.61 14.98 24.68
C TYR A 29 -13.00 15.40 23.25
N ILE A 30 -12.54 16.56 22.77
CA ILE A 30 -12.78 17.06 21.41
C ILE A 30 -11.54 16.81 20.51
N GLU A 31 -10.32 16.73 21.05
CA GLU A 31 -9.13 16.39 20.25
C GLU A 31 -9.15 14.94 19.73
N ASP A 32 -9.86 14.01 20.39
CA ASP A 32 -10.11 12.66 19.84
C ASP A 32 -10.86 12.70 18.49
N ASP A 33 -11.63 13.77 18.22
CA ASP A 33 -12.40 13.97 16.98
C ASP A 33 -11.70 14.92 15.98
N LEU A 34 -10.73 15.72 16.45
CA LEU A 34 -9.99 16.73 15.65
C LEU A 34 -8.53 16.35 15.33
N GLY A 35 -8.02 15.28 15.91
CA GLY A 35 -6.67 14.75 15.70
C GLY A 35 -5.74 14.97 16.89
N LEU A 36 -4.86 13.98 17.12
CA LEU A 36 -3.87 14.00 18.20
C LEU A 36 -2.73 14.97 17.86
N GLY A 37 -2.65 16.09 18.57
CA GLY A 37 -1.45 16.93 18.61
C GLY A 37 -0.42 16.34 19.57
N TYR A 38 0.84 16.26 19.16
CA TYR A 38 1.94 15.83 20.01
C TYR A 38 3.16 16.73 19.79
N GLN A 39 4.02 16.81 20.82
CA GLN A 39 5.28 17.51 20.70
C GLN A 39 6.21 16.69 19.81
N ALA A 40 6.83 17.30 18.80
CA ALA A 40 7.58 16.58 17.76
C ALA A 40 8.79 15.76 18.26
N GLY A 41 9.29 16.04 19.46
CA GLY A 41 10.37 15.32 20.12
C GLY A 41 9.92 14.22 21.07
N ASP A 42 8.62 14.07 21.31
CA ASP A 42 8.07 13.01 22.15
C ASP A 42 8.44 11.64 21.55
N GLY A 43 9.20 10.84 22.30
CA GLY A 43 9.71 9.53 21.87
C GLY A 43 10.76 9.55 20.74
N ILE A 44 11.39 10.69 20.43
CA ILE A 44 12.32 10.78 19.27
C ILE A 44 13.57 9.90 19.40
N ASP A 45 14.14 9.80 20.61
CA ASP A 45 15.34 8.99 20.85
C ASP A 45 15.03 7.49 20.76
N ASP A 46 13.84 7.08 21.25
CA ASP A 46 13.34 5.71 21.13
C ASP A 46 13.10 5.35 19.66
N LEU A 47 12.52 6.27 18.87
CA LEU A 47 12.34 6.10 17.43
C LEU A 47 13.68 5.93 16.70
N ILE A 48 14.70 6.72 17.05
CA ILE A 48 16.04 6.60 16.46
C ILE A 48 16.62 5.21 16.79
N SER A 49 16.57 4.79 18.06
CA SER A 49 17.06 3.47 18.47
C SER A 49 16.30 2.33 17.79
N ASP A 50 14.98 2.46 17.60
CA ASP A 50 14.19 1.45 16.89
C ASP A 50 14.58 1.39 15.41
N LEU A 51 14.77 2.52 14.73
CA LEU A 51 15.16 2.56 13.33
C LEU A 51 16.57 1.99 13.07
N GLU A 52 17.47 2.07 14.04
CA GLU A 52 18.79 1.43 13.96
C GLU A 52 18.69 -0.11 14.01
N GLN A 53 17.79 -0.65 14.83
CA GLN A 53 17.58 -2.10 14.98
C GLN A 53 16.63 -2.67 13.91
N HIS A 54 15.62 -1.90 13.55
CA HIS A 54 14.54 -2.23 12.61
C HIS A 54 14.42 -1.14 11.54
N PRO A 55 15.37 -1.06 10.58
CA PRO A 55 15.29 -0.08 9.51
C PRO A 55 13.97 -0.19 8.73
N GLU A 56 13.30 0.95 8.52
CA GLU A 56 12.03 0.97 7.79
C GLU A 56 12.27 0.66 6.30
N VAL A 57 12.01 -0.58 5.90
CA VAL A 57 12.13 -1.08 4.53
C VAL A 57 10.91 -1.93 4.20
N GLY A 58 10.29 -1.63 3.06
CA GLY A 58 9.12 -2.34 2.56
C GLY A 58 9.47 -3.43 1.56
N ILE A 59 8.44 -4.12 1.06
CA ILE A 59 8.60 -5.04 -0.06
C ILE A 59 9.05 -4.26 -1.32
N PRO A 60 10.03 -4.72 -2.09
CA PRO A 60 10.50 -3.99 -3.27
C PRO A 60 9.39 -3.78 -4.30
N LEU A 61 9.16 -2.52 -4.70
CA LEU A 61 8.37 -2.19 -5.89
C LEU A 61 9.12 -2.69 -7.14
N TYR A 62 8.43 -2.80 -8.27
CA TYR A 62 9.13 -3.17 -9.50
C TYR A 62 10.00 -2.01 -10.00
N GLY A 63 11.32 -2.24 -10.06
CA GLY A 63 12.33 -1.30 -10.56
C GLY A 63 13.35 -0.84 -9.51
N PRO A 64 14.66 -0.84 -9.80
CA PRO A 64 15.69 -0.49 -8.80
C PRO A 64 15.65 0.99 -8.38
N LEU A 65 15.44 1.90 -9.34
CA LEU A 65 15.46 3.35 -9.08
C LEU A 65 14.35 3.80 -8.13
N ILE A 66 13.14 3.25 -8.28
CA ILE A 66 12.02 3.61 -7.40
C ILE A 66 12.32 3.16 -5.97
N ASN A 67 12.91 1.97 -5.79
CA ASN A 67 13.25 1.45 -4.46
C ASN A 67 14.36 2.24 -3.77
N THR A 68 15.31 2.82 -4.51
CA THR A 68 16.31 3.73 -3.93
C THR A 68 15.66 4.93 -3.25
N VAL A 69 14.55 5.43 -3.82
CA VAL A 69 13.85 6.60 -3.30
C VAL A 69 12.82 6.21 -2.23
N THR A 70 12.05 5.14 -2.46
CA THR A 70 10.90 4.79 -1.60
C THR A 70 11.24 3.83 -0.47
N ARG A 71 12.38 3.12 -0.57
CA ARG A 71 12.76 1.97 0.27
C ARG A 71 11.71 0.85 0.24
N GLY A 72 11.14 0.61 -0.95
CA GLY A 72 10.05 -0.35 -1.15
C GLY A 72 8.67 0.19 -0.72
N ALA A 73 7.66 -0.66 -0.82
CA ALA A 73 6.30 -0.41 -0.33
C ALA A 73 6.25 -0.66 1.19
N ARG A 74 6.45 0.42 1.95
CA ARG A 74 6.50 0.40 3.41
C ARG A 74 5.09 0.31 3.99
N LEU A 75 4.96 -0.38 5.11
CA LEU A 75 3.70 -0.47 5.85
C LEU A 75 3.20 0.92 6.26
N ARG A 76 1.87 1.09 6.34
CA ARG A 76 1.19 2.34 6.71
C ARG A 76 1.43 3.52 5.75
N LYS A 77 2.00 3.31 4.57
CA LYS A 77 2.17 4.35 3.54
C LYS A 77 1.15 4.13 2.41
N PHE A 78 0.63 5.24 1.86
CA PHE A 78 -0.21 5.24 0.67
C PHE A 78 0.58 5.86 -0.48
N TYR A 79 0.77 5.10 -1.57
CA TYR A 79 1.52 5.53 -2.74
C TYR A 79 0.56 5.86 -3.88
N LEU A 80 0.68 7.06 -4.43
CA LEU A 80 -0.12 7.50 -5.59
C LEU A 80 0.76 7.55 -6.85
N ARG A 81 0.42 6.75 -7.85
CA ARG A 81 1.03 6.82 -9.20
C ARG A 81 0.07 7.55 -10.15
N SER A 82 0.38 8.79 -10.48
CA SER A 82 -0.37 9.62 -11.42
C SER A 82 0.42 9.88 -12.69
N ALA A 83 -0.21 9.72 -13.84
CA ALA A 83 0.38 9.99 -15.15
C ALA A 83 -0.70 10.19 -16.22
N ALA A 84 -0.33 10.77 -17.36
CA ALA A 84 -1.22 10.96 -18.50
C ALA A 84 -1.79 9.63 -19.04
N THR A 85 -2.87 9.68 -19.80
CA THR A 85 -3.46 8.50 -20.47
C THR A 85 -2.45 7.86 -21.43
N GLY A 86 -2.44 6.52 -21.49
CA GLY A 86 -1.54 5.78 -22.40
C GLY A 86 -0.08 5.66 -21.96
N THR A 87 0.30 6.17 -20.78
CA THR A 87 1.70 6.15 -20.30
C THR A 87 2.07 4.92 -19.46
N GLY A 88 1.24 3.88 -19.46
CA GLY A 88 1.55 2.61 -18.78
C GLY A 88 1.23 2.55 -17.29
N LYS A 89 0.30 3.38 -16.78
CA LYS A 89 -0.16 3.36 -15.37
C LYS A 89 -0.57 1.96 -14.90
N THR A 90 -1.54 1.36 -15.60
CA THR A 90 -2.07 0.03 -15.26
C THR A 90 -0.99 -1.03 -15.31
N ARG A 91 -0.17 -1.03 -16.38
CA ARG A 91 0.96 -1.96 -16.54
C ARG A 91 1.97 -1.86 -15.39
N SER A 92 2.27 -0.63 -14.95
CA SER A 92 3.20 -0.40 -13.85
C SER A 92 2.66 -0.91 -12.51
N MET A 93 1.36 -0.78 -12.27
CA MET A 93 0.70 -1.32 -11.07
C MET A 93 0.59 -2.84 -11.11
N ILE A 94 0.31 -3.43 -12.28
CA ILE A 94 0.32 -4.88 -12.49
C ILE A 94 1.72 -5.46 -12.26
N ALA A 95 2.76 -4.77 -12.76
CA ALA A 95 4.15 -5.15 -12.52
C ALA A 95 4.46 -5.21 -11.02
N ASP A 96 4.08 -4.19 -10.23
CA ASP A 96 4.23 -4.26 -8.77
C ASP A 96 3.43 -5.40 -8.16
N ALA A 97 2.18 -5.60 -8.56
CA ALA A 97 1.32 -6.64 -8.01
C ALA A 97 1.88 -8.05 -8.25
N CYS A 98 2.35 -8.31 -9.47
CA CYS A 98 3.09 -9.53 -9.80
C CYS A 98 4.39 -9.61 -9.01
N ASN A 99 5.14 -8.51 -8.90
CA ASN A 99 6.41 -8.49 -8.18
C ASN A 99 6.24 -8.82 -6.69
N PHE A 100 5.12 -8.42 -6.09
CA PHE A 100 4.79 -8.72 -4.71
C PHE A 100 4.35 -10.17 -4.52
N ALA A 101 3.44 -10.65 -5.37
CA ALA A 101 2.74 -11.92 -5.15
C ALA A 101 3.42 -13.13 -5.78
N CYS A 102 4.13 -12.96 -6.89
CA CYS A 102 4.68 -14.08 -7.66
C CYS A 102 6.12 -14.33 -7.27
N ASN A 103 6.43 -15.58 -6.90
CA ASN A 103 7.75 -15.98 -6.38
C ASN A 103 8.81 -16.26 -7.46
N GLU A 104 8.44 -16.19 -8.74
CA GLU A 104 9.33 -16.41 -9.89
C GLU A 104 8.96 -15.44 -11.01
N ILE A 105 9.96 -14.96 -11.74
CA ILE A 105 9.81 -14.12 -12.94
C ILE A 105 10.85 -14.55 -13.98
N TYR A 106 10.52 -14.47 -15.27
CA TYR A 106 11.47 -14.73 -16.33
C TYR A 106 12.37 -13.50 -16.55
N HIS A 107 13.67 -13.74 -16.69
CA HIS A 107 14.68 -12.76 -17.05
C HIS A 107 15.35 -13.21 -18.35
N ASP A 108 15.44 -12.31 -19.33
CA ASP A 108 16.04 -12.55 -20.65
C ASP A 108 17.41 -13.29 -20.63
N GLN A 109 18.29 -12.92 -19.70
CA GLN A 109 19.64 -13.46 -19.55
C GLN A 109 19.73 -14.72 -18.69
N PHE A 110 18.88 -14.84 -17.66
CA PHE A 110 19.02 -15.85 -16.61
C PHE A 110 17.88 -16.89 -16.60
N GLY A 111 16.88 -16.72 -17.46
CA GLY A 111 15.67 -17.51 -17.45
C GLY A 111 14.84 -17.23 -16.20
N TRP A 112 14.20 -18.27 -15.65
CA TRP A 112 13.36 -18.15 -14.46
C TRP A 112 14.20 -17.91 -13.21
N ILE A 113 14.05 -16.73 -12.60
CA ILE A 113 14.70 -16.34 -11.37
C ILE A 113 13.69 -16.27 -10.22
N LYS A 114 14.18 -16.42 -8.98
CA LYS A 114 13.35 -16.23 -7.78
C LYS A 114 12.99 -14.75 -7.63
N ASN A 115 11.76 -14.48 -7.21
CA ASN A 115 11.20 -13.15 -7.08
C ASN A 115 10.54 -12.95 -5.70
N GLY A 116 11.35 -12.57 -4.71
CA GLY A 116 10.86 -12.17 -3.39
C GLY A 116 10.08 -13.24 -2.62
N THR A 117 9.18 -12.78 -1.74
CA THR A 117 8.55 -13.58 -0.68
C THR A 117 7.07 -13.92 -0.92
N SER A 118 6.53 -13.69 -2.12
CA SER A 118 5.16 -14.09 -2.51
C SER A 118 4.08 -13.59 -1.53
N GLN A 119 3.93 -12.28 -1.40
CA GLN A 119 3.00 -11.66 -0.47
C GLN A 119 1.55 -11.62 -1.00
N PRO A 120 0.54 -11.84 -0.14
CA PRO A 120 -0.86 -11.65 -0.51
C PRO A 120 -1.09 -10.26 -1.11
N THR A 121 -1.67 -10.23 -2.31
CA THR A 121 -1.84 -9.00 -3.09
C THR A 121 -3.23 -8.95 -3.72
N LEU A 122 -3.91 -7.81 -3.57
CA LEU A 122 -5.19 -7.53 -4.21
C LEU A 122 -4.99 -6.44 -5.25
N PHE A 123 -5.40 -6.72 -6.50
CA PHE A 123 -5.50 -5.74 -7.57
C PHE A 123 -6.97 -5.42 -7.82
N ILE A 124 -7.36 -4.15 -7.66
CA ILE A 124 -8.71 -3.68 -7.95
C ILE A 124 -8.66 -2.94 -9.28
N ALA A 125 -9.35 -3.47 -10.29
CA ALA A 125 -9.46 -2.88 -11.62
C ALA A 125 -10.80 -2.16 -11.75
N THR A 126 -10.78 -0.89 -12.14
CA THR A 126 -12.01 -0.11 -12.38
C THR A 126 -12.29 0.08 -13.86
N GLU A 127 -11.27 -0.04 -14.71
CA GLU A 127 -11.38 0.19 -16.16
C GLU A 127 -11.21 -1.11 -16.97
N GLN A 128 -10.28 -1.96 -16.54
CA GLN A 128 -9.87 -3.16 -17.27
C GLN A 128 -10.67 -4.38 -16.85
N ASP A 129 -10.96 -5.25 -17.80
CA ASP A 129 -11.57 -6.54 -17.52
C ASP A 129 -10.54 -7.58 -17.05
N LYS A 130 -11.05 -8.72 -16.55
CA LYS A 130 -10.21 -9.84 -16.12
C LYS A 130 -9.22 -10.30 -17.19
N GLY A 131 -9.64 -10.38 -18.45
CA GLY A 131 -8.82 -10.86 -19.56
C GLY A 131 -7.63 -9.95 -19.79
N GLU A 132 -7.88 -8.64 -19.89
CA GLU A 132 -6.84 -7.61 -20.05
C GLU A 132 -5.82 -7.64 -18.90
N VAL A 133 -6.29 -7.76 -17.66
CA VAL A 133 -5.38 -7.87 -16.50
C VAL A 133 -4.54 -9.14 -16.58
N GLN A 134 -5.15 -10.28 -16.91
CA GLN A 134 -4.46 -11.56 -16.99
C GLN A 134 -3.41 -11.59 -18.11
N THR A 135 -3.69 -11.04 -19.29
CA THR A 135 -2.71 -11.01 -20.40
C THR A 135 -1.53 -10.12 -20.05
N MET A 136 -1.75 -8.98 -19.40
CA MET A 136 -0.67 -8.12 -18.90
C MET A 136 0.20 -8.82 -17.86
N MET A 137 -0.40 -9.57 -16.93
CA MET A 137 0.35 -10.37 -15.94
C MET A 137 1.19 -11.47 -16.60
N LEU A 138 0.61 -12.19 -17.57
CA LEU A 138 1.32 -13.23 -18.31
C LEU A 138 2.51 -12.65 -19.08
N ALA A 139 2.29 -11.56 -19.82
CA ALA A 139 3.34 -10.88 -20.57
C ALA A 139 4.49 -10.44 -19.66
N PHE A 140 4.15 -9.82 -18.53
CA PHE A 140 5.13 -9.36 -17.54
C PHE A 140 5.97 -10.49 -16.95
N LEU A 141 5.33 -11.58 -16.50
CA LEU A 141 6.05 -12.68 -15.83
C LEU A 141 6.86 -13.55 -16.78
N SER A 142 6.41 -13.71 -18.02
CA SER A 142 7.05 -14.58 -19.01
C SER A 142 8.09 -13.87 -19.88
N ASP A 143 8.15 -12.54 -19.82
CA ASP A 143 8.94 -11.71 -20.73
C ASP A 143 8.61 -12.02 -22.20
N VAL A 144 7.31 -12.02 -22.51
CA VAL A 144 6.75 -12.26 -23.85
C VAL A 144 5.91 -11.04 -24.24
N ASN A 145 6.06 -10.58 -25.47
CA ASN A 145 5.25 -9.47 -25.98
C ASN A 145 3.76 -9.86 -25.90
N GLU A 146 2.95 -9.01 -25.26
CA GLU A 146 1.53 -9.29 -25.08
C GLU A 146 0.78 -9.48 -26.40
N GLU A 147 1.20 -8.83 -27.49
CA GLU A 147 0.62 -9.01 -28.81
C GLU A 147 0.67 -10.48 -29.28
N HIS A 148 1.75 -11.21 -28.95
CA HIS A 148 1.89 -12.63 -29.27
C HIS A 148 0.87 -13.48 -28.49
N ILE A 149 0.63 -13.13 -27.23
CA ILE A 149 -0.35 -13.79 -26.35
C ILE A 149 -1.77 -13.53 -26.88
N LEU A 150 -2.10 -12.27 -27.19
CA LEU A 150 -3.41 -11.85 -27.68
C LEU A 150 -3.75 -12.51 -29.03
N ASN A 151 -2.77 -12.63 -29.93
CA ASN A 151 -2.97 -13.26 -31.22
C ASN A 151 -2.82 -14.79 -31.19
N GLY A 152 -2.37 -15.36 -30.06
CA GLY A 152 -2.05 -16.79 -29.95
C GLY A 152 -0.91 -17.23 -30.87
N GLN A 153 -0.05 -16.30 -31.28
CA GLN A 153 1.06 -16.51 -32.21
C GLN A 153 2.37 -16.35 -31.46
N TYR A 154 3.03 -17.47 -31.19
CA TYR A 154 4.22 -17.53 -30.34
C TYR A 154 5.46 -17.81 -31.19
N PHE A 155 6.56 -17.14 -30.87
CA PHE A 155 7.89 -17.60 -31.28
C PHE A 155 8.30 -18.83 -30.46
N ASP A 156 9.36 -19.50 -30.93
CA ASP A 156 9.88 -20.71 -30.29
C ASP A 156 10.18 -20.48 -28.81
N GLY A 157 9.61 -21.33 -27.95
CA GLY A 157 9.76 -21.29 -26.50
C GLY A 157 8.88 -20.26 -25.77
N GLU A 158 8.26 -19.28 -26.45
CA GLU A 158 7.41 -18.28 -25.78
C GLU A 158 6.18 -18.92 -25.13
N LYS A 159 5.53 -19.83 -25.84
CA LYS A 159 4.33 -20.52 -25.32
C LYS A 159 4.63 -21.27 -24.01
N ASP A 160 5.78 -21.93 -23.91
CA ASP A 160 6.17 -22.65 -22.70
C ASP A 160 6.45 -21.67 -21.54
N ARG A 161 7.03 -20.50 -21.83
CA ARG A 161 7.21 -19.43 -20.83
C ARG A 161 5.86 -18.90 -20.34
N VAL A 162 4.92 -18.65 -21.24
CA VAL A 162 3.57 -18.17 -20.89
C VAL A 162 2.82 -19.21 -20.06
N LEU A 163 2.91 -20.51 -20.42
CA LEU A 163 2.30 -21.59 -19.63
C LEU A 163 2.90 -21.68 -18.23
N LYS A 164 4.22 -21.54 -18.09
CA LYS A 164 4.86 -21.49 -16.76
C LYS A 164 4.46 -20.24 -15.97
N ALA A 165 4.36 -19.06 -16.59
CA ALA A 165 3.83 -17.86 -15.95
C ALA A 165 2.40 -18.09 -15.43
N ALA A 166 1.55 -18.76 -16.22
CA ALA A 166 0.19 -19.11 -15.81
C ALA A 166 0.17 -20.02 -14.57
N GLU A 167 1.05 -21.03 -14.51
CA GLU A 167 1.21 -21.88 -13.32
C GLU A 167 1.68 -21.10 -12.10
N ILE A 168 2.60 -20.15 -12.27
CA ILE A 168 3.04 -19.25 -11.19
C ILE A 168 1.89 -18.40 -10.68
N ILE A 169 1.10 -17.78 -11.57
CA ILE A 169 -0.06 -16.97 -11.17
C ILE A 169 -1.07 -17.81 -10.39
N LYS A 170 -1.41 -19.02 -10.87
CA LYS A 170 -2.41 -19.91 -10.23
C LYS A 170 -2.07 -20.27 -8.78
N ARG A 171 -0.78 -20.41 -8.47
CA ARG A 171 -0.32 -20.75 -7.11
C ARG A 171 0.02 -19.52 -6.25
N SER A 172 0.05 -18.33 -6.85
CA SER A 172 0.41 -17.10 -6.15
C SER A 172 -0.80 -16.54 -5.40
N PRO A 173 -0.62 -15.91 -4.23
CA PRO A 173 -1.70 -15.29 -3.46
C PRO A 173 -2.09 -13.93 -4.05
N ILE A 174 -2.43 -13.89 -5.35
CA ILE A 174 -2.86 -12.69 -6.07
C ILE A 174 -4.34 -12.78 -6.42
N TRP A 175 -5.09 -11.73 -6.09
CA TRP A 175 -6.52 -11.62 -6.35
C TRP A 175 -6.82 -10.40 -7.22
N ILE A 176 -7.78 -10.55 -8.14
CA ILE A 176 -8.27 -9.47 -9.00
C ILE A 176 -9.75 -9.25 -8.69
N GLU A 177 -10.16 -8.02 -8.43
CA GLU A 177 -11.56 -7.62 -8.28
C GLU A 177 -11.86 -6.51 -9.29
N GLU A 178 -12.89 -6.72 -10.11
CA GLU A 178 -13.40 -5.74 -11.07
C GLU A 178 -14.49 -4.88 -10.39
N LEU A 179 -14.31 -3.56 -10.40
CA LEU A 179 -15.18 -2.58 -9.75
C LEU A 179 -15.39 -1.34 -10.65
N PRO A 180 -16.22 -1.45 -11.72
CA PRO A 180 -16.45 -0.35 -12.65
C PRO A 180 -17.27 0.81 -12.07
N ASP A 181 -18.20 0.53 -11.17
CA ASP A 181 -18.98 1.52 -10.42
C ASP A 181 -18.86 1.19 -8.93
N PHE A 182 -18.23 2.06 -8.15
CA PHE A 182 -17.84 1.77 -6.77
C PHE A 182 -17.97 2.97 -5.84
N SER A 183 -18.31 2.68 -4.59
CA SER A 183 -18.15 3.58 -3.46
C SER A 183 -16.88 3.24 -2.66
N LEU A 184 -16.47 4.14 -1.77
CA LEU A 184 -15.38 3.86 -0.82
C LEU A 184 -15.68 2.64 0.05
N GLN A 185 -16.95 2.46 0.43
CA GLN A 185 -17.39 1.32 1.22
C GLN A 185 -17.21 0.00 0.46
N ASP A 186 -17.44 -0.01 -0.85
CA ASP A 186 -17.23 -1.19 -1.69
C ASP A 186 -15.76 -1.58 -1.74
N VAL A 187 -14.87 -0.60 -1.95
CA VAL A 187 -13.41 -0.82 -1.93
C VAL A 187 -12.96 -1.40 -0.59
N GLU A 188 -13.39 -0.82 0.53
CA GLU A 188 -13.08 -1.35 1.85
C GLU A 188 -13.58 -2.79 2.04
N ASN A 189 -14.80 -3.10 1.59
CA ASN A 189 -15.38 -4.42 1.70
C ASN A 189 -14.58 -5.44 0.89
N LYS A 190 -14.12 -5.08 -0.31
CA LYS A 190 -13.24 -5.93 -1.14
C LYS A 190 -11.89 -6.16 -0.48
N ILE A 191 -11.30 -5.11 0.11
CA ILE A 191 -10.05 -5.25 0.88
C ILE A 191 -10.25 -6.20 2.05
N LYS A 192 -11.29 -5.99 2.88
CA LYS A 192 -11.59 -6.86 4.05
C LYS A 192 -11.85 -8.31 3.66
N LYS A 193 -12.50 -8.56 2.51
CA LYS A 193 -12.74 -9.92 2.00
C LYS A 193 -11.44 -10.67 1.68
N ASN A 194 -10.44 -9.97 1.13
CA ASN A 194 -9.20 -10.58 0.63
C ASN A 194 -8.04 -10.57 1.64
N ILE A 195 -8.23 -9.98 2.82
CA ILE A 195 -7.29 -10.04 3.96
C ILE A 195 -7.63 -11.20 4.93
N ARG A 196 -8.79 -11.86 4.77
CA ARG A 196 -9.24 -12.98 5.62
C ARG A 196 -8.59 -14.31 5.27
#